data_AF-X1B3E3-F1
#
_entry.id   AF-X1B3E3-F1
#
_cell.length_a   1.000
_cell.length_b   1.000
_cell.length_c   1.000
_cell.angle_alpha   90.00
_cell.angle_beta   90.00
_cell.angle_gamma   90.00
#
_symmetry.space_group_name_H-M   'P 1'
#
loop_
_entity.id
_entity.type
_entity.pdbx_description
1 polymer ?
#
loop_
_entity_poly.entity_id
_entity_poly.type
_entity_poly.pdbx_seq_one_letter_code
_entity_poly.pdbx_strand_id
1 'polypeptide(L)'
;MGGSSEDWSYVRQAQDTGSVEPCLKIQDEGLRKSCSDSVNFKLSIKENDISFCEAVEDSSMKENCKKNLIFPRALEQKDPGLCDVLEDSASCRDDINLRFAFLDIDISLCNQIAQKDKKDSCLSYVVPLTAVQQDDINLCGTLANKKENCMNYFYYVKSGDNKQLCEKISDKSIQDSCLSDVIISRELMKSMGVLTPLASEYLRPTRIFVNTSDGLVRAVIM
;
A
#
# COMPACT_ATOMS: atom_id res chain seq x y z
N MET A 1 4.94 35.02 -16.45
CA MET A 1 6.04 34.55 -17.32
C MET A 1 5.88 35.26 -18.66
N GLY A 2 6.92 35.96 -19.11
CA GLY A 2 6.86 36.91 -20.24
C GLY A 2 7.52 36.40 -21.53
N GLY A 3 7.29 35.13 -21.89
CA GLY A 3 7.87 34.54 -23.10
C GLY A 3 7.26 35.10 -24.40
N SER A 4 8.07 35.21 -25.45
CA SER A 4 7.60 35.60 -26.78
C SER A 4 6.73 34.50 -27.41
N SER A 5 5.94 34.83 -28.44
CA SER A 5 5.18 33.81 -29.19
C SER A 5 6.09 32.78 -29.86
N GLU A 6 7.32 33.17 -30.21
CA GLU A 6 8.32 32.30 -30.81
C GLU A 6 8.85 31.28 -29.78
N ASP A 7 9.16 31.72 -28.56
CA ASP A 7 9.64 30.82 -27.49
C ASP A 7 8.65 29.68 -27.21
N TRP A 8 7.34 29.99 -27.17
CA TRP A 8 6.30 28.98 -26.99
C TRP A 8 6.21 27.97 -28.14
N SER A 9 6.60 28.36 -29.36
CA SER A 9 6.68 27.43 -30.48
C SER A 9 7.81 26.41 -30.28
N TYR A 10 8.95 26.84 -29.75
CA TYR A 10 10.07 25.96 -29.41
C TYR A 10 9.74 25.03 -28.26
N VAL A 11 9.03 25.50 -27.22
CA VAL A 11 8.53 24.64 -26.13
C VAL A 11 7.67 23.51 -26.68
N ARG A 12 6.71 23.83 -27.56
CA ARG A 12 5.84 22.82 -28.17
C ARG A 12 6.63 21.83 -29.01
N GLN A 13 7.54 22.32 -29.86
CA GLN A 13 8.40 21.48 -30.68
C GLN A 13 9.25 20.52 -29.82
N ALA A 14 9.82 21.01 -28.72
CA ALA A 14 10.61 20.20 -27.80
C ALA A 14 9.78 19.07 -27.17
N GLN A 15 8.56 19.38 -26.75
CA GLN A 15 7.65 18.41 -26.14
C GLN A 15 7.14 17.36 -27.14
N ASP A 16 6.85 17.76 -28.38
CA ASP A 16 6.37 16.86 -29.43
C ASP A 16 7.47 15.91 -29.92
N THR A 17 8.71 16.42 -30.00
CA THR A 17 9.86 15.63 -30.46
C THR A 17 10.56 14.84 -29.35
N GLY A 18 10.30 15.20 -28.08
CA GLY A 18 11.07 14.67 -26.95
C GLY A 18 12.55 15.04 -27.02
N SER A 19 12.88 16.23 -27.53
CA SER A 19 14.27 16.71 -27.65
C SER A 19 14.45 18.03 -26.93
N VAL A 20 15.58 18.20 -26.23
CA VAL A 20 15.95 19.45 -25.55
C VAL A 20 16.49 20.51 -26.51
N GLU A 21 16.87 20.13 -27.73
CA GLU A 21 17.47 21.03 -28.73
C GLU A 21 16.61 22.26 -29.04
N PRO A 22 15.27 22.16 -29.24
CA PRO A 22 14.46 23.34 -29.44
C PRO A 22 14.44 24.27 -28.21
N CYS A 23 14.51 23.72 -26.99
CA CYS A 23 14.56 24.54 -25.77
C CYS A 23 15.78 25.48 -25.77
N LEU A 24 16.92 25.05 -26.33
CA LEU A 24 18.15 25.86 -26.39
C LEU A 24 18.00 27.16 -27.20
N LYS A 25 16.99 27.23 -28.07
CA LYS A 25 16.69 28.42 -28.90
C LYS A 25 15.88 29.50 -28.17
N ILE A 26 15.34 29.17 -26.99
CA ILE A 26 14.53 30.09 -26.18
C ILE A 26 15.42 31.18 -25.57
N GLN A 27 15.01 32.44 -25.71
CA GLN A 27 15.78 33.59 -25.21
C GLN A 27 15.61 33.79 -23.70
N ASP A 28 14.38 33.62 -23.20
CA ASP A 28 14.09 33.72 -21.77
C ASP A 28 14.71 32.55 -21.00
N GLU A 29 15.68 32.83 -20.14
CA GLU A 29 16.43 31.79 -19.43
C GLU A 29 15.53 30.92 -18.55
N GLY A 30 14.54 31.50 -17.88
CA GLY A 30 13.60 30.78 -17.02
C GLY A 30 12.74 29.80 -17.82
N LEU A 31 12.20 30.23 -18.96
CA LEU A 31 11.41 29.41 -19.86
C LEU A 31 12.26 28.34 -20.53
N ARG A 32 13.52 28.64 -20.88
CA ARG A 32 14.47 27.65 -21.42
C ARG A 32 14.74 26.52 -20.43
N LYS A 33 15.02 26.86 -19.16
CA LYS A 33 15.22 25.87 -18.10
C LYS A 33 13.98 25.02 -17.88
N SER A 34 12.82 25.67 -17.72
CA SER A 34 11.54 24.98 -17.56
C SER A 34 11.19 24.06 -18.74
N CYS A 35 11.49 24.48 -19.97
CA CYS A 35 11.34 23.66 -21.17
C CYS A 35 12.22 22.40 -21.10
N SER A 36 13.51 22.58 -20.79
CA SER A 36 14.49 21.49 -20.74
C SER A 36 14.15 20.49 -19.63
N ASP A 37 13.81 20.97 -18.44
CA ASP A 37 13.38 20.16 -17.30
C ASP A 37 12.13 19.33 -17.63
N SER A 38 11.14 19.95 -18.29
CA SER A 38 9.91 19.27 -18.71
C SER A 38 10.17 18.16 -19.73
N VAL A 39 11.06 18.39 -20.70
CA VAL A 39 11.43 17.37 -21.70
C VAL A 39 12.18 16.22 -21.04
N ASN A 40 13.18 16.52 -20.22
CA ASN A 40 13.97 15.51 -19.51
C ASN A 40 13.11 14.66 -18.57
N PHE A 41 12.17 15.27 -17.84
CA PHE A 41 11.21 14.54 -17.01
C PHE A 41 10.32 13.59 -17.84
N LYS A 42 9.84 14.02 -19.01
CA LYS A 42 9.04 13.15 -19.89
C LYS A 42 9.87 12.00 -20.47
N LEU A 43 11.10 12.28 -20.87
CA LEU A 43 12.04 11.26 -21.37
C LEU A 43 12.37 10.22 -20.30
N SER A 44 12.58 10.65 -19.05
CA SER A 44 12.88 9.74 -17.95
C SER A 44 11.78 8.69 -17.77
N ILE A 45 10.51 9.10 -17.83
CA ILE A 45 9.35 8.21 -17.74
C ILE A 45 9.25 7.31 -18.97
N LYS A 46 9.36 7.90 -20.17
CA LYS A 46 9.20 7.19 -21.43
C LYS A 46 10.26 6.10 -21.63
N GLU A 47 11.51 6.43 -21.35
CA GLU A 47 12.66 5.53 -21.54
C GLU A 47 12.96 4.71 -20.28
N ASN A 48 12.27 5.00 -19.18
CA ASN A 48 12.55 4.42 -17.86
C ASN A 48 14.05 4.53 -17.55
N ASP A 49 14.61 5.74 -17.61
CA ASP A 49 16.02 6.01 -17.33
C ASP A 49 16.17 7.22 -16.39
N ILE A 50 16.80 6.97 -15.23
CA ILE A 50 17.03 7.98 -14.20
C ILE A 50 18.07 9.02 -14.61
N SER A 51 18.92 8.72 -15.60
CA SER A 51 19.93 9.66 -16.10
C SER A 51 19.29 10.96 -16.61
N PHE A 52 18.10 10.89 -17.21
CA PHE A 52 17.33 12.07 -17.61
C PHE A 52 16.84 12.89 -16.41
N CYS A 53 16.55 12.28 -15.26
CA CYS A 53 16.25 13.03 -14.04
C CYS A 53 17.48 13.80 -13.54
N GLU A 54 18.70 13.30 -13.76
CA GLU A 54 19.93 14.02 -13.40
C GLU A 54 20.15 15.27 -14.24
N ALA A 55 19.59 15.32 -15.45
CA ALA A 55 19.63 16.48 -16.34
C ALA A 55 18.58 17.57 -16.01
N VAL A 56 17.70 17.33 -15.03
CA VAL A 56 16.73 18.34 -14.54
C VAL A 56 17.45 19.33 -13.60
N GLU A 57 17.33 20.63 -13.87
CA GLU A 57 17.96 21.69 -13.07
C GLU A 57 17.15 22.05 -11.82
N ASP A 58 15.81 22.14 -11.92
CA ASP A 58 14.96 22.40 -10.77
C ASP A 58 15.00 21.23 -9.78
N SER A 59 15.44 21.49 -8.54
CA SER A 59 15.68 20.45 -7.53
C SER A 59 14.41 19.72 -7.11
N SER A 60 13.28 20.43 -7.00
CA SER A 60 11.99 19.84 -6.66
C SER A 60 11.48 18.92 -7.77
N MET A 61 11.59 19.36 -9.03
CA MET A 61 11.23 18.57 -10.20
C MET A 61 12.15 17.37 -10.40
N LYS A 62 13.46 17.53 -10.15
CA LYS A 62 14.44 16.43 -10.16
C LYS A 62 14.09 15.36 -9.14
N GLU A 63 13.81 15.73 -7.90
CA GLU A 63 13.45 14.75 -6.87
C GLU A 63 12.13 14.05 -7.19
N ASN A 64 11.12 14.79 -7.66
CA ASN A 64 9.87 14.20 -8.14
C ASN A 64 10.08 13.26 -9.33
N CYS A 65 11.00 13.59 -10.25
CA CYS A 65 11.37 12.73 -11.37
C CYS A 65 11.93 11.39 -10.87
N LYS A 66 12.90 11.43 -9.95
CA LYS A 66 13.50 10.24 -9.36
C LYS A 66 12.46 9.39 -8.63
N LYS A 67 11.62 10.01 -7.80
CA LYS A 67 10.56 9.31 -7.06
C LYS A 67 9.59 8.56 -7.99
N ASN A 68 9.18 9.18 -9.10
CA ASN A 68 8.26 8.56 -10.07
C ASN A 68 8.86 7.35 -10.81
N LEU A 69 10.19 7.23 -10.88
CA LEU A 69 10.85 6.06 -11.48
C LEU A 69 11.25 5.00 -10.45
N ILE A 70 11.83 5.43 -9.33
CA ILE A 70 12.40 4.54 -8.34
C ILE A 70 11.33 3.81 -7.55
N PHE A 71 10.27 4.50 -7.14
CA PHE A 71 9.25 3.88 -6.29
C PHE A 71 8.51 2.73 -7.00
N PRO A 72 8.02 2.87 -8.25
CA PRO A 72 7.42 1.74 -8.97
C PRO A 72 8.38 0.58 -9.18
N ARG A 73 9.66 0.83 -9.46
CA ARG A 73 10.68 -0.23 -9.60
C ARG A 73 10.94 -0.96 -8.28
N ALA A 74 11.04 -0.23 -7.18
CA ALA A 74 11.19 -0.79 -5.84
C ALA A 74 10.01 -1.69 -5.48
N LEU A 75 8.79 -1.30 -5.86
CA LEU A 75 7.61 -2.14 -5.73
C LEU A 75 7.68 -3.38 -6.64
N GLU A 76 7.96 -3.21 -7.93
CA GLU A 76 8.00 -4.34 -8.87
C GLU A 76 9.05 -5.40 -8.47
N GLN A 77 10.21 -4.95 -8.01
CA GLN A 77 11.33 -5.83 -7.62
C GLN A 77 11.26 -6.28 -6.15
N LYS A 78 10.30 -5.78 -5.37
CA LYS A 78 10.23 -5.94 -3.91
C LYS A 78 11.54 -5.56 -3.20
N ASP A 79 12.26 -4.57 -3.72
CA ASP A 79 13.57 -4.16 -3.21
C ASP A 79 13.53 -2.74 -2.64
N PRO A 80 13.39 -2.58 -1.30
CA PRO A 80 13.44 -1.27 -0.68
C PRO A 80 14.82 -0.60 -0.81
N GLY A 81 15.90 -1.33 -1.08
CA GLY A 81 17.24 -0.79 -1.29
C GLY A 81 17.32 0.16 -2.50
N LEU A 82 16.45 -0.01 -3.50
CA LEU A 82 16.39 0.90 -4.65
C LEU A 82 16.05 2.35 -4.26
N CYS A 83 15.44 2.57 -3.09
CA CYS A 83 15.14 3.90 -2.56
C CYS A 83 16.40 4.70 -2.14
N ASP A 84 17.59 4.08 -2.04
CA ASP A 84 18.81 4.73 -1.52
C ASP A 84 19.29 5.91 -2.35
N VAL A 85 18.85 6.02 -3.60
CA VAL A 85 19.19 7.14 -4.50
C VAL A 85 18.31 8.39 -4.31
N LEU A 86 17.28 8.31 -3.46
CA LEU A 86 16.35 9.39 -3.15
C LEU A 86 16.81 10.18 -1.92
N GLU A 87 16.49 11.47 -1.88
CA GLU A 87 16.77 12.31 -0.71
C GLU A 87 15.98 11.82 0.52
N ASP A 88 14.72 11.45 0.32
CA ASP A 88 13.84 10.87 1.35
C ASP A 88 13.79 9.33 1.28
N SER A 89 14.97 8.70 1.25
CA SER A 89 15.12 7.24 1.13
C SER A 89 14.41 6.48 2.27
N ALA A 90 14.37 7.05 3.47
CA ALA A 90 13.72 6.43 4.63
C ALA A 90 12.20 6.31 4.44
N SER A 91 11.52 7.40 4.02
CA SER A 91 10.08 7.35 3.78
C SER A 91 9.72 6.40 2.63
N CYS A 92 10.52 6.40 1.55
CA CYS A 92 10.36 5.47 0.44
C CYS A 92 10.45 4.01 0.91
N ARG A 93 11.48 3.64 1.67
CA ARG A 93 11.64 2.28 2.22
C ARG A 93 10.48 1.87 3.11
N ASP A 94 10.04 2.79 3.98
CA ASP A 94 8.91 2.56 4.86
C ASP A 94 7.64 2.25 4.07
N ASP A 95 7.38 2.97 2.98
CA ASP A 95 6.21 2.75 2.13
C ASP A 95 6.27 1.41 1.37
N ILE A 96 7.46 1.03 0.89
CA ILE A 96 7.68 -0.29 0.27
C ILE A 96 7.45 -1.42 1.28
N ASN A 97 8.08 -1.32 2.46
CA ASN A 97 7.94 -2.31 3.54
C ASN A 97 6.50 -2.41 4.04
N LEU A 98 5.83 -1.29 4.23
CA LEU A 98 4.42 -1.24 4.64
C LEU A 98 3.54 -1.97 3.63
N ARG A 99 3.75 -1.71 2.34
CA ARG A 99 2.96 -2.35 1.27
C ARG A 99 3.13 -3.86 1.28
N PHE A 100 4.36 -4.36 1.36
CA PHE A 100 4.62 -5.80 1.37
C PHE A 100 4.23 -6.46 2.68
N ALA A 101 4.36 -5.79 3.82
CA ALA A 101 3.87 -6.30 5.10
C ALA A 101 2.37 -6.60 5.07
N PHE A 102 1.57 -5.75 4.40
CA PHE A 102 0.13 -5.98 4.23
C PHE A 102 -0.19 -7.09 3.24
N LEU A 103 0.54 -7.16 2.12
CA LEU A 103 0.30 -8.18 1.10
C LEU A 103 0.70 -9.58 1.56
N ASP A 104 1.85 -9.68 2.22
CA ASP A 104 2.46 -10.95 2.60
C ASP A 104 2.15 -11.33 4.07
N ILE A 105 1.41 -10.47 4.79
CA ILE A 105 1.08 -10.59 6.23
C ILE A 105 2.36 -10.86 7.06
N ASP A 106 3.40 -10.05 6.82
CA ASP A 106 4.72 -10.25 7.42
C ASP A 106 5.04 -9.18 8.48
N ILE A 107 5.05 -9.61 9.76
CA ILE A 107 5.38 -8.75 10.91
C ILE A 107 6.84 -8.25 10.83
N SER A 108 7.75 -9.02 10.24
CA SER A 108 9.16 -8.65 10.14
C SER A 108 9.34 -7.40 9.27
N LEU A 109 8.56 -7.26 8.19
CA LEU A 109 8.54 -6.07 7.34
C LEU A 109 8.00 -4.85 8.09
N CYS A 110 6.94 -4.99 8.90
CA CYS A 110 6.51 -3.90 9.78
C CYS A 110 7.62 -3.45 10.74
N ASN A 111 8.46 -4.38 11.21
CA ASN A 111 9.54 -4.04 12.13
C ASN A 111 10.69 -3.27 11.49
N GLN A 112 10.84 -3.36 10.17
CA GLN A 112 11.82 -2.62 9.37
C GLN A 112 11.40 -1.17 9.09
N ILE A 113 10.15 -0.80 9.37
CA ILE A 113 9.65 0.57 9.20
C ILE A 113 10.25 1.49 10.27
N ALA A 114 10.91 2.57 9.84
CA ALA A 114 11.57 3.53 10.71
C ALA A 114 10.59 4.51 11.36
N GLN A 115 9.61 5.02 10.59
CA GLN A 115 8.60 5.94 11.11
C GLN A 115 7.66 5.23 12.09
N LYS A 116 7.69 5.66 13.35
CA LYS A 116 6.93 5.06 14.45
C LYS A 116 5.43 4.92 14.16
N ASP A 117 4.78 5.97 13.67
CA ASP A 117 3.33 5.96 13.42
C ASP A 117 2.94 5.01 12.28
N LYS A 118 3.76 4.93 11.22
CA LYS A 118 3.59 3.95 10.14
C LYS A 118 3.82 2.52 10.65
N LYS A 119 4.85 2.30 11.46
CA LYS A 119 5.15 1.00 12.07
C LYS A 119 4.02 0.54 12.98
N ASP A 120 3.55 1.40 13.87
CA ASP A 120 2.45 1.10 14.78
C ASP A 120 1.17 0.77 13.99
N SER A 121 0.88 1.54 12.93
CA SER A 121 -0.23 1.27 12.01
C SER A 121 -0.09 -0.08 11.30
N CYS A 122 1.12 -0.41 10.82
CA CYS A 122 1.44 -1.69 10.20
C CYS A 122 1.17 -2.86 11.15
N LEU A 123 1.78 -2.83 12.34
CA LEU A 123 1.65 -3.87 13.35
C LEU A 123 0.20 -4.05 13.79
N SER A 124 -0.54 -2.95 13.95
CA SER A 124 -1.95 -2.98 14.32
C SER A 124 -2.84 -3.74 13.34
N TYR A 125 -2.42 -3.83 12.08
CA TYR A 125 -3.15 -4.52 11.03
C TYR A 125 -2.62 -5.94 10.79
N VAL A 126 -1.30 -6.10 10.70
CA VAL A 126 -0.66 -7.39 10.36
C VAL A 126 -0.69 -8.39 11.51
N VAL A 127 -0.50 -7.95 12.76
CA VAL A 127 -0.44 -8.85 13.92
C VAL A 127 -1.76 -9.61 14.15
N PRO A 128 -2.95 -8.97 14.16
CA PRO A 128 -4.21 -9.70 14.32
C PRO A 128 -4.45 -10.74 13.20
N LEU A 129 -4.11 -10.41 11.95
CA LEU A 129 -4.22 -11.35 10.83
C LEU A 129 -3.28 -12.54 10.99
N THR A 130 -2.02 -12.28 11.37
CA THR A 130 -1.02 -13.31 11.64
C THR A 130 -1.48 -14.22 12.79
N ALA A 131 -2.00 -13.65 13.88
CA ALA A 131 -2.51 -14.39 15.02
C ALA A 131 -3.60 -15.38 14.60
N VAL A 132 -4.56 -14.93 13.78
CA VAL A 132 -5.63 -15.80 13.25
C VAL A 132 -5.05 -16.90 12.36
N GLN A 133 -4.12 -16.57 11.45
CA GLN A 133 -3.53 -17.53 10.50
C GLN A 133 -2.69 -18.61 11.21
N GLN A 134 -1.95 -18.23 12.26
CA GLN A 134 -1.09 -19.14 13.03
C GLN A 134 -1.81 -19.80 14.23
N ASP A 135 -3.06 -19.42 14.50
CA ASP A 135 -3.80 -19.80 15.70
C ASP A 135 -3.06 -19.47 17.01
N ASP A 136 -2.31 -18.36 17.03
CA ASP A 136 -1.53 -17.91 18.18
C ASP A 136 -1.99 -16.54 18.67
N ILE A 137 -2.90 -16.54 19.66
CA ILE A 137 -3.40 -15.33 20.29
C ILE A 137 -2.32 -14.55 21.05
N ASN A 138 -1.20 -15.19 21.42
CA ASN A 138 -0.14 -14.53 22.17
C ASN A 138 0.58 -13.48 21.33
N LEU A 139 0.51 -13.58 20.00
CA LEU A 139 1.00 -12.54 19.09
C LEU A 139 0.33 -11.19 19.36
N CYS A 140 -0.96 -11.16 19.76
CA CYS A 140 -1.63 -9.92 20.17
C CYS A 140 -0.99 -9.25 21.39
N GLY A 141 -0.29 -10.01 22.24
CA GLY A 141 0.44 -9.49 23.40
C GLY A 141 1.61 -8.58 23.03
N THR A 142 2.07 -8.62 21.77
CA THR A 142 3.16 -7.76 21.27
C THR A 142 2.71 -6.31 21.01
N LEU A 143 1.40 -6.05 20.95
CA LEU A 143 0.84 -4.73 20.69
C LEU A 143 0.66 -3.95 21.99
N ALA A 144 1.44 -2.89 22.20
CA ALA A 144 1.41 -2.11 23.44
C ALA A 144 0.01 -1.53 23.76
N ASN A 145 -0.63 -0.86 22.78
CA ASN A 145 -1.87 -0.10 23.01
C ASN A 145 -3.09 -0.68 22.27
N LYS A 146 -2.94 -1.80 21.57
CA LYS A 146 -4.02 -2.41 20.76
C LYS A 146 -4.19 -3.91 20.99
N LYS A 147 -3.63 -4.42 22.08
CA LYS A 147 -3.74 -5.83 22.50
C LYS A 147 -5.19 -6.29 22.56
N GLU A 148 -6.05 -5.50 23.20
CA GLU A 148 -7.47 -5.85 23.36
C GLU A 148 -8.21 -5.91 22.02
N ASN A 149 -8.00 -4.91 21.16
CA ASN A 149 -8.58 -4.91 19.81
C ASN A 149 -8.14 -6.12 18.97
N CYS A 150 -6.85 -6.49 19.07
CA CYS A 150 -6.33 -7.68 18.40
C CYS A 150 -6.96 -8.97 18.93
N MET A 151 -7.09 -9.11 20.26
CA MET A 151 -7.73 -10.29 20.88
C MET A 151 -9.21 -10.37 20.50
N ASN A 152 -9.93 -9.26 20.52
CA ASN A 152 -11.34 -9.20 20.12
C ASN A 152 -11.51 -9.60 18.65
N TYR A 153 -10.64 -9.10 17.76
CA TYR A 153 -10.63 -9.53 16.35
C TYR A 153 -10.33 -11.03 16.20
N PHE A 154 -9.32 -11.54 16.92
CA PHE A 154 -8.97 -12.96 16.89
C PHE A 154 -10.15 -13.85 17.29
N TYR A 155 -10.79 -13.57 18.43
CA TYR A 155 -11.94 -14.34 18.90
C TYR A 155 -13.14 -14.20 17.98
N TYR A 156 -13.41 -13.00 17.45
CA TYR A 156 -14.48 -12.78 16.49
C TYR A 156 -14.28 -13.65 15.24
N VAL A 157 -13.09 -13.63 14.63
CA VAL A 157 -12.83 -14.41 13.41
C VAL A 157 -12.79 -15.92 13.69
N LYS A 158 -12.20 -16.35 14.80
CA LYS A 158 -12.10 -17.78 15.17
C LYS A 158 -13.41 -18.35 15.70
N SER A 159 -14.39 -17.50 16.04
CA SER A 159 -15.67 -17.95 16.58
C SER A 159 -16.35 -18.93 15.63
N GLY A 160 -16.48 -18.62 14.34
CA GLY A 160 -17.25 -19.46 13.41
C GLY A 160 -18.63 -19.75 13.98
N ASP A 161 -18.90 -21.01 14.35
CA ASP A 161 -20.16 -21.44 14.99
C ASP A 161 -20.05 -21.59 16.53
N ASN A 162 -18.89 -21.25 17.10
CA ASN A 162 -18.55 -21.42 18.51
C ASN A 162 -18.86 -20.18 19.33
N LYS A 163 -20.07 -20.18 19.92
CA LYS A 163 -20.54 -19.15 20.85
C LYS A 163 -19.57 -18.86 22.01
N GLN A 164 -18.87 -19.87 22.53
CA GLN A 164 -17.97 -19.70 23.68
C GLN A 164 -16.77 -18.80 23.36
N LEU A 165 -16.35 -18.73 22.09
CA LEU A 165 -15.29 -17.81 21.68
C LEU A 165 -15.79 -16.35 21.65
N CYS A 166 -17.04 -16.11 21.25
CA CYS A 166 -17.65 -14.78 21.36
C CYS A 166 -17.71 -14.28 22.81
N GLU A 167 -17.98 -15.19 23.76
CA GLU A 167 -18.03 -14.85 25.19
C GLU A 167 -16.67 -14.39 25.76
N LYS A 168 -15.55 -14.63 25.04
CA LYS A 168 -14.21 -14.14 25.40
C LYS A 168 -13.90 -12.73 24.88
N ILE A 169 -14.75 -12.16 24.02
CA ILE A 169 -14.59 -10.80 23.51
C ILE A 169 -14.95 -9.82 24.63
N SER A 170 -14.03 -8.91 24.95
CA SER A 170 -14.19 -7.95 26.03
C SER A 170 -15.07 -6.75 25.65
N ASP A 171 -14.98 -6.32 24.39
CA ASP A 171 -15.83 -5.25 23.86
C ASP A 171 -17.26 -5.77 23.68
N LYS A 172 -18.20 -5.17 24.41
CA LYS A 172 -19.59 -5.64 24.43
C LYS A 172 -20.28 -5.53 23.08
N SER A 173 -20.00 -4.47 22.32
CA SER A 173 -20.57 -4.27 20.99
C SER A 173 -20.09 -5.36 20.02
N ILE A 174 -18.79 -5.66 20.02
CA ILE A 174 -18.21 -6.70 19.16
C ILE A 174 -18.69 -8.09 19.59
N GLN A 175 -18.79 -8.34 20.91
CA GLN A 175 -19.33 -9.58 21.45
C GLN A 175 -20.77 -9.83 20.98
N ASP A 176 -21.64 -8.82 21.07
CA ASP A 176 -23.04 -8.96 20.68
C ASP A 176 -23.17 -9.19 19.17
N SER A 177 -22.36 -8.52 18.34
CA SER A 177 -22.27 -8.81 16.90
C SER A 177 -21.81 -10.25 16.63
N CYS A 178 -20.75 -10.72 17.30
CA CYS A 178 -20.26 -12.10 17.18
C CYS A 178 -21.36 -13.13 17.49
N LEU A 179 -22.08 -12.93 18.60
CA LEU A 179 -23.15 -13.83 19.02
C LEU A 179 -24.29 -13.85 18.00
N SER A 180 -24.65 -12.69 17.44
CA SER A 180 -25.65 -12.59 16.38
C SER A 180 -25.23 -13.37 15.13
N ASP A 181 -23.99 -13.20 14.67
CA ASP A 181 -23.46 -13.88 13.47
C ASP A 181 -23.43 -15.40 13.64
N VAL A 182 -23.06 -15.90 14.82
CA VAL A 182 -23.11 -17.34 15.17
C VAL A 182 -24.53 -17.89 15.08
N ILE A 183 -25.53 -17.15 15.60
CA ILE A 183 -26.94 -17.57 15.56
C ILE A 183 -27.44 -17.60 14.12
N ILE A 184 -27.20 -16.53 13.35
CA ILE A 184 -27.63 -16.42 11.95
C ILE A 184 -27.02 -17.56 11.12
N SER A 185 -25.71 -17.79 11.25
CA SER A 185 -24.99 -18.86 10.54
C SER A 185 -25.57 -20.24 10.86
N ARG A 186 -25.89 -20.51 12.12
CA ARG A 186 -26.51 -21.77 12.54
C ARG A 186 -27.91 -21.96 11.97
N GLU A 187 -28.75 -20.93 11.95
CA GLU A 187 -30.09 -21.02 11.38
C GLU A 187 -30.07 -21.17 9.85
N LEU A 188 -29.14 -20.49 9.17
CA LEU A 188 -28.91 -20.68 7.73
C LEU A 188 -28.51 -22.12 7.42
N MET A 189 -27.54 -22.70 8.15
CA MET A 189 -27.09 -24.09 7.96
C MET A 189 -28.22 -25.11 8.16
N LYS A 190 -29.10 -24.88 9.15
CA LYS A 190 -30.32 -25.69 9.34
C LYS A 190 -31.27 -25.58 8.14
N SER A 191 -31.50 -24.37 7.63
CA SER A 191 -32.40 -24.14 6.49
C SER A 191 -31.92 -24.80 5.20
N MET A 192 -30.59 -24.94 5.03
CA MET A 192 -29.97 -25.55 3.87
C MET A 192 -29.89 -27.09 3.95
N GLY A 193 -30.37 -27.71 5.05
CA GLY A 193 -30.27 -29.16 5.25
C GLY A 193 -28.84 -29.66 5.42
N VAL A 194 -27.88 -28.77 5.70
CA VAL A 194 -26.48 -29.09 5.92
C VAL A 194 -26.33 -29.60 7.35
N LEU A 195 -26.61 -30.89 7.56
CA LEU A 195 -26.62 -31.53 8.88
C LEU A 195 -25.23 -31.96 9.39
N THR A 196 -24.14 -31.68 8.67
CA THR A 196 -22.80 -32.19 9.06
C THR A 196 -21.75 -31.07 9.20
N PRO A 197 -20.94 -31.10 10.29
CA PRO A 197 -19.88 -30.12 10.56
C PRO A 197 -18.79 -30.02 9.49
N LEU A 198 -18.66 -31.02 8.62
CA LEU A 198 -17.63 -31.07 7.57
C LEU A 198 -17.85 -30.02 6.47
N ALA A 199 -19.06 -29.49 6.30
CA ALA A 199 -19.33 -28.43 5.33
C ALA A 199 -18.95 -27.02 5.84
N SER A 200 -18.75 -26.83 7.16
CA SER A 200 -18.43 -25.50 7.70
C SER A 200 -17.01 -25.05 7.39
N GLU A 201 -16.09 -25.97 7.10
CA GLU A 201 -14.73 -25.63 6.69
C GLU A 201 -14.66 -25.07 5.27
N TYR A 202 -15.56 -25.49 4.38
CA TYR A 202 -15.70 -24.98 3.01
C TYR A 202 -16.58 -23.73 2.89
N LEU A 203 -17.45 -23.50 3.88
CA LEU A 203 -18.34 -22.33 3.93
C LEU A 203 -17.81 -21.21 4.82
N ARG A 204 -16.60 -21.33 5.40
CA ARG A 204 -15.94 -20.13 5.93
C ARG A 204 -15.81 -19.18 4.74
N PRO A 205 -16.43 -17.98 4.76
CA PRO A 205 -16.24 -17.02 3.70
C PRO A 205 -14.74 -16.80 3.62
N THR A 206 -14.14 -17.35 2.58
CA THR A 206 -12.73 -17.13 2.32
C THR A 206 -12.74 -15.67 1.93
N ARG A 207 -12.39 -14.78 2.87
CA ARG A 207 -12.22 -13.36 2.56
C ARG A 207 -11.02 -13.30 1.64
N ILE A 208 -11.29 -13.39 0.34
CA ILE A 208 -10.28 -13.25 -0.68
C ILE A 208 -10.06 -11.75 -0.78
N PHE A 209 -8.88 -11.34 -0.32
CA PHE A 209 -8.39 -10.00 -0.55
C PHE A 209 -7.95 -9.93 -2.01
N VAL A 210 -8.78 -9.32 -2.86
CA VAL A 210 -8.43 -9.11 -4.26
C VAL A 210 -7.61 -7.83 -4.33
N ASN A 211 -6.39 -7.95 -4.83
CA ASN A 211 -5.50 -6.82 -5.08
C ASN A 211 -5.90 -6.23 -6.44
N THR A 212 -6.53 -5.07 -6.44
CA THR A 212 -6.88 -4.37 -7.69
C THR A 212 -5.65 -3.68 -8.25
N SER A 213 -5.62 -3.42 -9.57
CA SER A 213 -4.46 -2.83 -10.27
C SER A 213 -4.12 -1.40 -9.82
N ASP A 214 -5.02 -0.76 -9.08
CA ASP A 214 -4.81 0.53 -8.40
C ASP A 214 -4.11 0.39 -7.03
N GLY A 215 -3.84 -0.85 -6.61
CA GLY A 215 -3.18 -1.18 -5.36
C GLY A 215 -4.05 -1.08 -4.11
N LEU A 216 -5.37 -0.96 -4.26
CA LEU A 216 -6.29 -1.07 -3.13
C LEU A 216 -6.57 -2.55 -2.84
N VAL A 217 -6.43 -2.93 -1.57
CA VAL A 217 -6.88 -4.24 -1.10
C VAL A 217 -8.38 -4.15 -0.83
N ARG A 218 -9.20 -4.79 -1.65
CA ARG A 218 -10.64 -4.90 -1.42
C ARG A 218 -10.95 -6.28 -0.86
N ALA A 219 -11.64 -6.31 0.28
CA ALA A 219 -12.20 -7.54 0.81
C ALA A 219 -13.40 -7.92 -0.06
N VAL A 220 -13.30 -9.02 -0.81
CA VAL A 220 -14.46 -9.64 -1.44
C VAL A 220 -14.94 -10.75 -0.51
N ILE A 221 -16.18 -10.61 -0.05
CA ILE A 221 -16.89 -11.68 0.64
C ILE A 221 -17.61 -12.45 -0.47
N MET A 222 -17.15 -13.67 -0.77
CA MET A 222 -17.91 -14.63 -1.57
C MET A 222 -18.74 -15.52 -0.65
#